data_AF-A0A955T150-F1
#
_entry.id   AF-A0A955T150-F1
#
_cell.length_a   1.000
_cell.length_b   1.000
_cell.length_c   1.000
_cell.angle_alpha   90.00
_cell.angle_beta   90.00
_cell.angle_gamma   90.00
#
_symmetry.space_group_name_H-M   'P 1'
#
loop_
_entity.id
_entity.type
_entity.pdbx_description
1 polymer ?
#
loop_
_entity_poly.entity_id
_entity_poly.type
_entity_poly.pdbx_seq_one_letter_code
_entity_poly.pdbx_strand_id
1 'polypeptide(L)'
;MRKIQTLRDVVDWQLCIGCGACYYACDQGVISLENVEDAGIRPRFHGDGCGTCTRCLSFCPGNTVDGDLMTEGRPKTTEFDHEFGQTLEIWQGYASDPEIRHLASSGGLLSALSLYCLEKGGMNRVVHSGMDPEKPWLNKTQTSVNREDILSKTGSRYAPSSPCDSLDLIEKGEGLSVFIGKP
;
A
#
# COMPACT_ATOMS: atom_id res chain seq x y z
N MET A 1 -27.79 -8.49 8.49
CA MET A 1 -26.55 -7.67 8.43
C MET A 1 -26.76 -6.56 7.42
N ARG A 2 -26.32 -5.33 7.72
CA ARG A 2 -26.33 -4.25 6.71
C ARG A 2 -25.30 -4.60 5.63
N LYS A 3 -25.67 -4.45 4.35
CA LYS A 3 -24.80 -4.73 3.21
C LYS A 3 -24.28 -3.41 2.66
N ILE A 4 -22.98 -3.29 2.50
CA ILE A 4 -22.31 -2.15 1.86
C ILE A 4 -22.81 -2.05 0.42
N GLN A 5 -23.35 -0.89 0.04
CA GLN A 5 -23.85 -0.61 -1.31
C GLN A 5 -22.92 0.35 -2.04
N THR A 6 -22.28 1.26 -1.32
CA THR A 6 -21.47 2.36 -1.86
C THR A 6 -20.17 2.51 -1.08
N LEU A 7 -19.21 3.23 -1.66
CA LEU A 7 -17.99 3.60 -0.94
C LEU A 7 -18.28 4.51 0.27
N ARG A 8 -19.39 5.28 0.25
CA ARG A 8 -19.80 6.10 1.40
C ARG A 8 -20.13 5.23 2.61
N ASP A 9 -20.79 4.08 2.41
CA ASP A 9 -21.06 3.15 3.52
C ASP A 9 -19.76 2.67 4.19
N VAL A 10 -18.71 2.39 3.40
CA VAL A 10 -17.39 1.99 3.93
C VAL A 10 -16.78 3.09 4.80
N VAL A 11 -16.92 4.35 4.39
CA VAL A 11 -16.36 5.50 5.12
C VAL A 11 -17.20 5.81 6.36
N ASP A 12 -18.52 5.92 6.20
CA ASP A 12 -19.46 6.28 7.26
C ASP A 12 -19.48 5.23 8.38
N TRP A 13 -19.23 3.95 8.04
CA TRP A 13 -19.12 2.87 9.02
C TRP A 13 -17.69 2.63 9.51
N GLN A 14 -16.75 3.53 9.20
CA GLN A 14 -15.36 3.50 9.68
C GLN A 14 -14.59 2.22 9.30
N LEU A 15 -14.88 1.65 8.13
CA LEU A 15 -14.19 0.47 7.58
C LEU A 15 -13.03 0.84 6.64
N CYS A 16 -12.92 2.11 6.27
CA CYS A 16 -11.86 2.58 5.36
C CYS A 16 -10.48 2.54 6.02
N ILE A 17 -9.52 1.90 5.36
CA ILE A 17 -8.12 1.85 5.83
C ILE A 17 -7.24 2.98 5.26
N GLY A 18 -7.79 3.89 4.45
CA GLY A 18 -7.05 5.02 3.89
C GLY A 18 -6.03 4.68 2.79
N CYS A 19 -6.17 3.55 2.07
CA CYS A 19 -5.18 3.12 1.08
C CYS A 19 -5.06 4.03 -0.16
N GLY A 20 -6.11 4.78 -0.50
CA GLY A 20 -6.12 5.69 -1.66
C GLY A 20 -6.51 5.06 -3.00
N ALA A 21 -6.72 3.74 -3.09
CA ALA A 21 -7.02 3.07 -4.36
C ALA A 21 -8.32 3.57 -5.03
N CYS A 22 -9.33 3.95 -4.24
CA CYS A 22 -10.57 4.52 -4.75
C CYS A 22 -10.39 5.91 -5.37
N TYR A 23 -9.46 6.71 -4.82
CA TYR A 23 -9.08 8.01 -5.38
C TYR A 23 -8.42 7.81 -6.74
N TYR A 24 -7.43 6.90 -6.80
CA TYR A 24 -6.73 6.56 -8.04
C TYR A 24 -7.67 6.10 -9.16
N ALA A 25 -8.55 5.14 -8.86
CA ALA A 25 -9.44 4.54 -9.85
C ALA A 25 -10.65 5.42 -10.26
N CYS A 26 -10.77 6.64 -9.70
CA CYS A 26 -11.92 7.50 -9.95
C CYS A 26 -11.75 8.33 -11.22
N ASP A 27 -12.15 7.79 -12.38
CA ASP A 27 -12.10 8.53 -13.66
C ASP A 27 -12.88 9.86 -13.67
N GLN A 28 -13.85 10.02 -12.77
CA GLN A 28 -14.69 11.21 -12.68
C GLN A 28 -14.03 12.33 -11.85
N GLY A 29 -12.94 12.04 -11.12
CA GLY A 29 -12.26 13.03 -10.27
C GLY A 29 -13.11 13.57 -9.11
N VAL A 30 -14.12 12.82 -8.68
CA VAL A 30 -15.08 13.23 -7.62
C VAL A 30 -14.65 12.80 -6.22
N ILE A 31 -13.44 12.26 -6.06
CA ILE A 31 -12.88 11.85 -4.78
C ILE A 31 -11.61 12.66 -4.55
N SER A 32 -11.43 13.21 -3.36
CA SER A 32 -10.12 13.68 -2.86
C SER A 32 -9.75 12.89 -1.61
N LEU A 33 -8.47 12.91 -1.22
CA LEU A 33 -8.02 12.33 0.04
C LEU A 33 -7.73 13.44 1.04
N GLU A 34 -8.23 13.27 2.26
CA GLU A 34 -7.99 14.20 3.36
C GLU A 34 -7.58 13.45 4.62
N ASN A 35 -6.61 14.01 5.34
CA ASN A 35 -6.21 13.48 6.63
C ASN A 35 -7.14 14.05 7.71
N VAL A 36 -7.99 13.19 8.27
CA VAL A 36 -8.86 13.53 9.40
C VAL A 36 -8.14 13.14 10.70
N GLU A 37 -8.01 14.05 11.65
CA GLU A 37 -7.12 13.90 12.81
C GLU A 37 -7.37 12.61 13.64
N ASP A 38 -8.63 12.22 13.81
CA ASP A 38 -9.06 11.07 14.62
C ASP A 38 -9.20 9.76 13.81
N ALA A 39 -9.17 9.82 12.48
CA ALA A 39 -9.41 8.67 11.62
C ALA A 39 -8.24 8.36 10.66
N GLY A 40 -7.35 9.31 10.40
CA GLY A 40 -6.33 9.24 9.35
C GLY A 40 -6.87 9.63 7.97
N ILE A 41 -6.20 9.19 6.91
CA ILE A 41 -6.57 9.56 5.54
C ILE A 41 -7.89 8.90 5.12
N ARG A 42 -8.85 9.70 4.65
CA ARG A 42 -10.17 9.28 4.17
C ARG A 42 -10.51 9.94 2.83
N PRO A 43 -11.31 9.25 1.97
CA PRO A 43 -11.85 9.90 0.80
C PRO A 43 -12.92 10.91 1.19
N ARG A 44 -12.84 12.13 0.64
CA ARG A 44 -13.92 13.12 0.60
C ARG A 44 -14.57 13.06 -0.77
N PHE A 45 -15.90 13.10 -0.79
CA PHE A 45 -16.71 13.02 -2.00
C PHE A 45 -17.18 14.39 -2.45
N HIS A 46 -16.99 14.69 -3.73
CA HIS A 46 -17.40 15.94 -4.36
C HIS A 46 -18.56 15.70 -5.32
N GLY A 47 -19.69 16.38 -5.09
CA GLY A 47 -20.91 16.18 -5.86
C GLY A 47 -21.54 14.79 -5.68
N ASP A 48 -22.48 14.47 -6.57
CA ASP A 48 -23.35 13.30 -6.43
C ASP A 48 -22.83 12.04 -7.15
N GLY A 49 -21.84 12.19 -8.04
CA GLY A 49 -21.36 11.13 -8.93
C GLY A 49 -20.80 9.88 -8.21
N CYS A 50 -20.27 10.03 -6.99
CA CYS A 50 -19.76 8.89 -6.22
C CYS A 50 -20.87 8.08 -5.51
N GLY A 51 -22.08 8.63 -5.35
CA GLY A 51 -23.17 7.93 -4.62
C GLY A 51 -23.76 6.74 -5.36
N THR A 52 -23.60 6.68 -6.69
CA THR A 52 -24.16 5.61 -7.55
C THR A 52 -23.09 4.73 -8.19
N CYS A 53 -21.84 5.21 -8.29
CA CYS A 53 -20.72 4.43 -8.79
C CYS A 53 -20.18 3.45 -7.73
N THR A 54 -20.08 2.18 -8.09
CA THR A 54 -19.62 1.11 -7.18
C THR A 54 -18.34 0.41 -7.65
N ARG A 55 -17.72 0.88 -8.74
CA ARG A 55 -16.56 0.22 -9.36
C ARG A 55 -15.41 -0.06 -8.39
N CYS A 56 -15.13 0.87 -7.49
CA CYS A 56 -14.05 0.70 -6.52
C CYS A 56 -14.34 -0.27 -5.38
N LEU A 57 -15.59 -0.71 -5.21
CA LEU A 57 -15.94 -1.66 -4.15
C LEU A 57 -15.38 -3.06 -4.39
N SER A 58 -15.13 -3.43 -5.65
CA SER A 58 -14.60 -4.76 -6.00
C SER A 58 -13.17 -5.00 -5.47
N PHE A 59 -12.41 -3.93 -5.22
CA PHE A 59 -11.05 -3.99 -4.67
C PHE A 59 -10.91 -3.23 -3.35
N CYS A 60 -12.02 -2.75 -2.77
CA CYS A 60 -11.98 -2.02 -1.50
C CYS A 60 -11.86 -3.01 -0.32
N PRO A 61 -10.76 -3.00 0.44
CA PRO A 61 -10.61 -3.91 1.58
C PRO A 61 -11.61 -3.61 2.71
N GLY A 62 -12.12 -2.37 2.79
CA GLY A 62 -13.19 -2.03 3.72
C GLY A 62 -14.57 -2.58 3.34
N ASN A 63 -14.73 -3.09 2.10
CA ASN A 63 -15.93 -3.79 1.65
C ASN A 63 -15.79 -5.32 1.75
N THR A 64 -14.67 -5.86 1.29
CA THR A 64 -14.41 -7.30 1.34
C THR A 64 -12.90 -7.53 1.47
N VAL A 65 -12.52 -8.34 2.45
CA VAL A 65 -11.17 -8.89 2.56
C VAL A 65 -11.26 -10.36 2.20
N ASP A 66 -10.82 -10.68 0.99
CA ASP A 66 -10.77 -12.05 0.50
C ASP A 66 -9.30 -12.51 0.48
N GLY A 67 -8.91 -13.25 1.53
CA GLY A 67 -7.58 -13.81 1.66
C GLY A 67 -7.30 -14.98 0.71
N ASP A 68 -8.29 -15.39 -0.10
CA ASP A 68 -8.18 -16.52 -1.02
C ASP A 68 -7.98 -16.07 -2.48
N LEU A 69 -8.01 -14.75 -2.78
CA LEU A 69 -7.83 -14.20 -4.13
C LEU A 69 -6.54 -14.67 -4.85
N MET A 70 -5.51 -15.07 -4.09
CA MET A 70 -4.22 -15.51 -4.62
C MET A 70 -3.87 -16.96 -4.24
N THR A 71 -4.81 -17.70 -3.64
CA THR A 71 -4.53 -19.05 -3.12
C THR A 71 -4.74 -20.15 -4.15
N GLU A 72 -5.24 -19.82 -5.35
CA GLU A 72 -5.64 -20.77 -6.40
C GLU A 72 -6.57 -21.89 -5.87
N GLY A 73 -7.32 -21.60 -4.80
CA GLY A 73 -8.21 -22.56 -4.15
C GLY A 73 -7.52 -23.65 -3.34
N ARG A 74 -6.22 -23.54 -3.00
CA ARG A 74 -5.63 -24.55 -2.08
C ARG A 74 -6.26 -24.39 -0.69
N PRO A 75 -6.78 -25.48 -0.11
CA PRO A 75 -7.45 -25.42 1.17
C PRO A 75 -6.46 -25.09 2.29
N LYS A 76 -6.91 -24.29 3.25
CA LYS A 76 -6.27 -24.13 4.55
C LYS A 76 -6.59 -25.38 5.35
N THR A 77 -5.58 -26.21 5.62
CA THR A 77 -5.75 -27.55 6.23
C THR A 77 -5.12 -27.66 7.61
N THR A 78 -4.30 -26.68 7.98
CA THR A 78 -3.59 -26.61 9.27
C THR A 78 -3.88 -25.29 9.98
N GLU A 79 -3.70 -25.24 11.30
CA GLU A 79 -3.80 -23.98 12.07
C GLU A 79 -2.84 -22.91 11.53
N PHE A 80 -1.67 -23.35 11.06
CA PHE A 80 -0.69 -22.48 10.42
C PHE A 80 -1.23 -21.79 9.16
N ASP A 81 -1.95 -22.50 8.29
CA ASP A 81 -2.57 -21.92 7.09
C ASP A 81 -3.63 -20.86 7.43
N HIS A 82 -4.30 -21.01 8.58
CA HIS A 82 -5.29 -20.04 9.06
C HIS A 82 -4.65 -18.77 9.64
N GLU A 83 -3.48 -18.88 10.24
CA GLU A 83 -2.80 -17.76 10.90
C GLU A 83 -1.90 -16.96 9.94
N PHE A 84 -1.14 -17.64 9.08
CA PHE A 84 -0.15 -17.02 8.19
C PHE A 84 -0.57 -17.00 6.72
N GLY A 85 -1.62 -17.74 6.34
CA GLY A 85 -1.98 -17.94 4.94
C GLY A 85 -0.99 -18.85 4.21
N GLN A 86 -1.06 -18.87 2.88
CA GLN A 86 -0.17 -19.70 2.07
C GLN A 86 1.27 -19.22 2.15
N THR A 87 2.10 -19.98 2.85
CA THR A 87 3.51 -19.67 3.06
C THR A 87 4.35 -20.89 2.74
N LEU A 88 5.36 -20.74 1.88
CA LEU A 88 6.30 -21.82 1.58
C LEU A 88 7.23 -22.08 2.77
N GLU A 89 7.85 -21.02 3.29
CA GLU A 89 8.80 -21.07 4.40
C GLU A 89 8.79 -19.73 5.16
N ILE A 90 9.13 -19.77 6.45
CA ILE A 90 9.33 -18.58 7.29
C ILE A 90 10.78 -18.51 7.73
N TRP A 91 11.42 -17.38 7.44
CA TRP A 91 12.82 -17.14 7.75
C TRP A 91 12.97 -15.90 8.63
N GLN A 92 13.95 -15.92 9.51
CA GLN A 92 14.39 -14.74 10.25
C GLN A 92 15.75 -14.29 9.71
N GLY A 93 15.88 -13.00 9.43
CA GLY A 93 17.12 -12.45 8.88
C GLY A 93 17.19 -10.93 8.96
N TYR A 94 18.31 -10.40 8.50
CA TYR A 94 18.57 -8.97 8.40
C TYR A 94 19.48 -8.69 7.19
N ALA A 95 19.50 -7.44 6.73
CA ALA A 95 20.33 -7.01 5.63
C ALA A 95 21.82 -7.27 5.92
N SER A 96 22.50 -7.94 5.01
CA SER A 96 23.96 -8.15 5.08
C SER A 96 24.74 -6.85 4.86
N ASP A 97 24.13 -5.88 4.19
CA ASP A 97 24.65 -4.53 4.04
C ASP A 97 24.58 -3.76 5.37
N PRO A 98 25.72 -3.35 5.94
CA PRO A 98 25.77 -2.73 7.26
C PRO A 98 25.07 -1.37 7.32
N GLU A 99 25.04 -0.63 6.21
CA GLU A 99 24.42 0.69 6.13
C GLU A 99 22.89 0.56 6.10
N ILE A 100 22.36 -0.35 5.27
CA ILE A 100 20.93 -0.67 5.26
C ILE A 100 20.48 -1.18 6.63
N ARG A 101 21.26 -2.09 7.23
CA ARG A 101 20.97 -2.63 8.55
C ARG A 101 20.94 -1.56 9.63
N HIS A 102 21.86 -0.60 9.57
CA HIS A 102 21.94 0.48 10.55
C HIS A 102 20.77 1.48 10.43
N LEU A 103 20.40 1.87 9.20
CA LEU A 103 19.37 2.89 8.96
C LEU A 103 17.94 2.36 9.05
N ALA A 104 17.71 1.07 8.82
CA ALA A 104 16.38 0.50 8.84
C ALA A 104 15.77 0.41 10.26
N SER A 105 14.45 0.46 10.35
CA SER A 105 13.75 0.33 11.64
C SER A 105 13.77 -1.08 12.26
N SER A 106 14.26 -2.09 11.53
CA SER A 106 14.36 -3.46 12.00
C SER A 106 15.43 -4.21 11.19
N GLY A 107 15.07 -5.33 10.53
CA GLY A 107 15.95 -6.14 9.68
C GLY A 107 16.57 -5.41 8.49
N GLY A 108 15.94 -4.35 7.98
CA GLY A 108 16.29 -3.77 6.68
C GLY A 108 15.89 -4.63 5.49
N LEU A 109 15.03 -5.62 5.69
CA LEU A 109 14.64 -6.60 4.68
C LEU A 109 13.96 -5.95 3.47
N LEU A 110 12.99 -5.06 3.69
CA LEU A 110 12.29 -4.36 2.60
C LEU A 110 13.28 -3.56 1.74
N SER A 111 14.17 -2.80 2.36
CA SER A 111 15.19 -1.99 1.68
C SER A 111 16.20 -2.88 0.93
N ALA A 112 16.65 -3.97 1.53
CA ALA A 112 17.60 -4.90 0.90
C ALA A 112 16.98 -5.64 -0.31
N LEU A 113 15.76 -6.16 -0.18
CA LEU A 113 15.06 -6.81 -1.28
C LEU A 113 14.75 -5.83 -2.41
N SER A 114 14.32 -4.61 -2.06
CA SER A 114 14.07 -3.54 -3.04
C SER A 114 15.32 -3.19 -3.82
N LEU A 115 16.46 -3.04 -3.13
CA LEU A 115 17.74 -2.77 -3.79
C LEU A 115 18.16 -3.92 -4.71
N TYR A 116 18.03 -5.17 -4.24
CA TYR A 116 18.31 -6.35 -5.06
C TYR A 116 17.43 -6.36 -6.32
N CYS A 117 16.13 -6.09 -6.18
CA CYS A 117 15.20 -6.01 -7.30
C CYS A 117 15.60 -4.95 -8.33
N LEU A 118 16.08 -3.79 -7.89
CA LEU A 118 16.58 -2.73 -8.77
C LEU A 118 17.89 -3.12 -9.48
N GLU A 119 18.88 -3.62 -8.73
CA GLU A 119 20.22 -3.86 -9.27
C GLU A 119 20.39 -5.17 -10.03
N LYS A 120 19.57 -6.18 -9.68
CA LYS A 120 19.71 -7.57 -10.16
C LYS A 120 18.40 -8.17 -10.65
N GLY A 121 17.27 -7.74 -10.10
CA GLY A 121 15.94 -8.28 -10.44
C GLY A 121 15.30 -7.67 -11.68
N GLY A 122 15.95 -6.71 -12.34
CA GLY A 122 15.41 -6.04 -13.53
C GLY A 122 14.20 -5.15 -13.27
N MET A 123 13.98 -4.74 -12.02
CA MET A 123 12.95 -3.77 -11.66
C MET A 123 13.48 -2.35 -11.91
N ASN A 124 12.63 -1.48 -12.43
CA ASN A 124 13.02 -0.12 -12.79
C ASN A 124 12.84 0.86 -11.62
N ARG A 125 11.94 0.54 -10.70
CA ARG A 125 11.58 1.42 -9.58
C ARG A 125 10.99 0.64 -8.42
N VAL A 126 11.03 1.28 -7.25
CA VAL A 126 10.30 0.88 -6.05
C VAL A 126 9.31 1.99 -5.75
N VAL A 127 8.02 1.68 -5.66
CA VAL A 127 6.93 2.61 -5.30
C VAL A 127 6.56 2.36 -3.85
N HIS A 128 6.71 3.38 -3.01
CA HIS A 128 6.60 3.24 -1.56
C HIS A 128 6.32 4.59 -0.88
N SER A 129 5.94 4.53 0.40
CA SER A 129 5.74 5.73 1.22
C SER A 129 7.07 6.23 1.78
N GLY A 130 7.31 7.54 1.71
CA GLY A 130 8.33 8.17 2.55
C GLY A 130 7.94 9.60 2.93
N MET A 131 8.93 10.37 3.37
CA MET A 131 8.72 11.74 3.85
C MET A 131 8.18 12.65 2.76
N ASP A 132 7.17 13.45 3.08
CA ASP A 132 6.80 14.60 2.25
C ASP A 132 7.86 15.72 2.43
N PRO A 133 8.56 16.15 1.37
CA PRO A 133 9.60 17.18 1.46
C PRO A 133 9.06 18.57 1.83
N GLU A 134 7.79 18.87 1.53
CA GLU A 134 7.15 20.15 1.86
C GLU A 134 6.57 20.13 3.28
N LYS A 135 6.14 18.94 3.74
CA LYS A 135 5.57 18.72 5.09
C LYS A 135 6.21 17.51 5.75
N PRO A 136 7.43 17.64 6.33
CA PRO A 136 8.23 16.51 6.82
C PRO A 136 7.59 15.62 7.90
N TRP A 137 6.48 16.03 8.52
CA TRP A 137 5.71 15.21 9.46
C TRP A 137 4.64 14.33 8.79
N LEU A 138 4.41 14.48 7.48
CA LEU A 138 3.49 13.67 6.68
C LEU A 138 4.24 12.63 5.84
N ASN A 139 3.46 11.73 5.24
CA ASN A 139 3.93 10.77 4.25
C ASN A 139 3.44 11.15 2.85
N LYS A 140 4.25 10.79 1.85
CA LYS A 140 3.91 10.90 0.43
C LYS A 140 4.35 9.63 -0.30
N THR A 141 3.49 9.12 -1.19
CA THR A 141 3.86 8.04 -2.11
C THR A 141 4.88 8.58 -3.11
N GLN A 142 5.98 7.86 -3.29
CA GLN A 142 7.09 8.28 -4.14
C GLN A 142 7.83 7.07 -4.71
N THR A 143 8.85 7.34 -5.53
CA THR A 143 9.67 6.30 -6.14
C THR A 143 11.13 6.35 -5.68
N SER A 144 11.76 5.18 -5.66
CA SER A 144 13.22 5.02 -5.57
C SER A 144 13.70 4.23 -6.78
N VAL A 145 14.76 4.70 -7.44
CA VAL A 145 15.31 4.05 -8.65
C VAL A 145 16.75 3.60 -8.49
N ASN A 146 17.39 3.89 -7.37
CA ASN A 146 18.76 3.51 -7.07
C ASN A 146 18.98 3.33 -5.55
N ARG A 147 20.21 2.94 -5.18
CA ARG A 147 20.63 2.75 -3.78
C ARG A 147 20.44 4.00 -2.93
N GLU A 148 20.89 5.15 -3.40
CA GLU A 148 20.82 6.42 -2.66
C GLU A 148 19.36 6.81 -2.34
N ASP A 149 18.46 6.60 -3.30
CA ASP A 149 17.04 6.79 -3.11
C ASP A 149 16.43 5.86 -2.05
N ILE A 150 16.91 4.61 -1.97
CA ILE A 150 16.44 3.65 -0.95
C ILE A 150 16.95 4.07 0.42
N LEU A 151 18.24 4.39 0.55
CA LEU A 151 18.85 4.77 1.82
C LEU A 151 18.26 6.07 2.38
N SER A 152 17.98 7.06 1.53
CA SER A 152 17.37 8.33 1.94
C SER A 152 15.92 8.20 2.42
N LYS A 153 15.24 7.08 2.14
CA LYS A 153 13.81 6.87 2.40
C LYS A 153 13.54 5.62 3.26
N THR A 154 14.59 4.98 3.78
CA THR A 154 14.47 3.80 4.63
C THR A 154 13.93 4.17 6.02
N GLY A 155 13.30 3.20 6.68
CA GLY A 155 12.75 3.36 8.03
C GLY A 155 11.24 3.60 8.04
N SER A 156 10.62 3.20 9.14
CA SER A 156 9.20 3.31 9.41
C SER A 156 8.82 4.75 9.73
N ARG A 157 7.70 5.20 9.17
CA ARG A 157 7.09 6.49 9.47
C ARG A 157 5.68 6.27 9.98
N TYR A 158 5.41 6.71 11.20
CA TYR A 158 4.14 6.50 11.91
C TYR A 158 3.13 7.64 11.68
N ALA A 159 3.14 8.21 10.47
CA ALA A 159 2.08 9.09 9.98
C ALA A 159 1.13 8.27 9.08
N PRO A 160 -0.14 8.68 8.93
CA PRO A 160 -1.04 8.08 7.94
C PRO A 160 -0.42 8.04 6.53
N SER A 161 -0.72 6.99 5.77
CA SER A 161 -0.24 6.84 4.38
C SER A 161 -1.34 6.28 3.47
N SER A 162 -1.28 6.65 2.20
CA SER A 162 -2.17 6.18 1.14
C SER A 162 -1.35 5.57 0.01
N PRO A 163 -0.77 4.36 0.19
CA PRO A 163 0.20 3.80 -0.75
C PRO A 163 -0.36 3.57 -2.17
N CYS A 164 -1.68 3.51 -2.34
CA CYS A 164 -2.35 3.31 -3.62
C CYS A 164 -2.90 4.60 -4.24
N ASP A 165 -2.56 5.80 -3.74
CA ASP A 165 -3.02 7.08 -4.29
C ASP A 165 -2.33 7.48 -5.60
N SER A 166 -1.16 6.88 -5.87
CA SER A 166 -0.26 7.22 -6.98
C SER A 166 0.14 5.98 -7.79
N LEU A 167 -0.82 5.07 -8.04
CA LEU A 167 -0.56 3.84 -8.81
C LEU A 167 -0.20 4.11 -10.27
N ASP A 168 -0.40 5.33 -10.78
CA ASP A 168 0.08 5.71 -12.11
C ASP A 168 1.60 5.76 -12.20
N LEU A 169 2.30 5.89 -11.07
CA LEU A 169 3.75 5.71 -11.02
C LEU A 169 4.17 4.30 -11.47
N ILE A 170 3.28 3.32 -11.33
CA ILE A 170 3.43 1.95 -11.82
C ILE A 170 2.89 1.86 -13.25
N GLU A 171 1.62 2.22 -13.48
CA GLU A 171 0.94 1.97 -14.75
C GLU A 171 1.52 2.77 -15.94
N LYS A 172 1.98 4.01 -15.70
CA LYS A 172 2.58 4.86 -16.74
C LYS A 172 4.10 4.71 -16.79
N GLY A 173 4.70 4.01 -15.81
CA GLY A 173 6.13 3.80 -15.74
C GLY A 173 6.60 2.76 -16.76
N GLU A 174 7.71 3.03 -17.45
CA GLU A 174 8.37 1.98 -18.23
C GLU A 174 9.03 0.95 -17.29
N GLY A 175 8.85 -0.33 -17.63
CA GLY A 175 9.44 -1.48 -16.92
C GLY A 175 8.65 -1.94 -15.68
N LEU A 176 9.22 -2.92 -14.97
CA LEU A 176 8.58 -3.52 -13.80
C LEU A 176 8.84 -2.70 -12.53
N SER A 177 7.93 -2.76 -11.57
CA SER A 177 8.00 -2.03 -10.31
C SER A 177 7.92 -2.97 -9.11
N VAL A 178 8.67 -2.64 -8.06
CA VAL A 178 8.41 -3.15 -6.69
C VAL A 178 7.40 -2.24 -6.03
N PHE A 179 6.39 -2.78 -5.36
CA PHE A 179 5.43 -2.01 -4.58
C PHE A 179 5.58 -2.34 -3.09
N ILE A 180 5.67 -1.32 -2.24
CA ILE A 180 5.70 -1.48 -0.78
C ILE A 180 4.52 -0.73 -0.18
N GLY A 181 3.62 -1.48 0.43
CA GLY A 181 2.46 -0.97 1.14
C GLY A 181 2.09 -1.88 2.29
N LYS A 182 1.20 -1.39 3.16
CA LYS A 182 0.52 -2.25 4.13
C LYS A 182 -0.50 -3.14 3.41
N PRO A 183 -0.81 -4.33 3.96
CA PRO A 183 -1.93 -5.16 3.50
C PRO A 183 -3.26 -4.40 3.47
#